data_AF-A0A7S1RZA3-F1
#
_entry.id   AF-A0A7S1RZA3-F1
#
_cell.length_a   1.000
_cell.length_b   1.000
_cell.length_c   1.000
_cell.angle_alpha   90.00
_cell.angle_beta   90.00
_cell.angle_gamma   90.00
#
_symmetry.space_group_name_H-M   'P 1'
#
loop_
_entity.id
_entity.type
_entity.pdbx_description
1 polymer ?
#
loop_
_entity_poly.entity_id
_entity_poly.type
_entity_poly.pdbx_seq_one_letter_code
_entity_poly.pdbx_strand_id
1 'polypeptide(L)'
;MRLAVMVQQVESTLQAFDELAYQEMKVLSEELARTGVKDQYYTECKVPGGPSFLVYYGPALIHQNCHSLEDLALAMLVLGRVLGAARKLWPVQSDCEASTVTIQVSELKSKSLLEITGAPAADTRQVWILIRQNDNDGTVMLRQASDLNYLFSSGQQFVVLDFCSRSPFLIEDDNGRRRSRTASEESAAKKATPAAKAKASPQVQAPPPAMPTK
;
A
#
# COMPACT_ATOMS: atom_id res chain seq x y z
N MET A 1 -0.61 8.95 -7.76
CA MET A 1 0.64 9.67 -8.12
C MET A 1 1.83 9.25 -7.25
N ARG A 2 1.84 9.47 -5.92
CA ARG A 2 3.02 9.15 -5.09
C ARG A 2 3.47 7.68 -5.16
N LEU A 3 2.54 6.71 -5.05
CA LEU A 3 2.88 5.28 -5.22
C LEU A 3 3.54 5.00 -6.57
N ALA A 4 2.96 5.49 -7.66
CA ALA A 4 3.51 5.26 -9.01
C ALA A 4 4.92 5.86 -9.17
N VAL A 5 5.18 7.01 -8.54
CA VAL A 5 6.53 7.61 -8.50
C VAL A 5 7.49 6.77 -7.66
N MET A 6 7.02 6.20 -6.55
CA MET A 6 7.83 5.31 -5.69
C MET A 6 8.19 3.99 -6.36
N VAL A 7 7.34 3.46 -7.25
CA VAL A 7 7.50 2.15 -7.92
C VAL A 7 8.17 2.28 -9.29
N GLN A 8 8.05 3.46 -9.93
CA GLN A 8 8.49 3.73 -11.31
C GLN A 8 7.79 2.88 -12.40
N GLN A 9 6.70 2.19 -12.07
CA GLN A 9 5.90 1.39 -13.01
C GLN A 9 4.40 1.67 -12.78
N VAL A 10 3.80 2.53 -13.60
CA VAL A 10 2.44 3.04 -13.35
C VAL A 10 1.40 1.92 -13.44
N GLU A 11 1.47 1.09 -14.49
CA GLU A 11 0.48 0.06 -14.79
C GLU A 11 0.45 -1.03 -13.72
N SER A 12 1.62 -1.59 -13.37
CA SER A 12 1.75 -2.59 -12.30
C SER A 12 1.30 -2.05 -10.95
N THR A 13 1.59 -0.76 -10.68
CA THR A 13 1.17 -0.09 -9.44
C THR A 13 -0.35 -0.03 -9.33
N LEU A 14 -1.05 0.37 -10.40
CA LEU A 14 -2.51 0.47 -10.40
C LEU A 14 -3.16 -0.89 -10.22
N GLN A 15 -2.68 -1.91 -10.95
CA GLN A 15 -3.17 -3.27 -10.81
C GLN A 15 -2.97 -3.81 -9.38
N ALA A 16 -1.77 -3.65 -8.81
CA ALA A 16 -1.49 -4.12 -7.46
C ALA A 16 -2.31 -3.36 -6.40
N PHE A 17 -2.56 -2.07 -6.63
CA PHE A 17 -3.38 -1.25 -5.75
C PHE A 17 -4.86 -1.65 -5.78
N ASP A 18 -5.40 -2.00 -6.95
CA ASP A 18 -6.78 -2.47 -7.11
C ASP A 18 -7.03 -3.84 -6.47
N GLU A 19 -5.98 -4.65 -6.30
CA GLU A 19 -6.05 -5.94 -5.60
C GLU A 19 -6.07 -5.81 -4.07
N LEU A 20 -5.81 -4.61 -3.52
CA LEU A 20 -5.82 -4.40 -2.07
C LEU A 20 -7.26 -4.43 -1.53
N ALA A 21 -7.40 -4.85 -0.28
CA ALA A 21 -8.67 -4.66 0.44
C ALA A 21 -9.01 -3.16 0.53
N TYR A 22 -10.29 -2.82 0.38
CA TYR A 22 -10.78 -1.44 0.38
C TYR A 22 -10.24 -0.59 1.56
N GLN A 23 -10.12 -1.19 2.75
CA GLN A 23 -9.61 -0.49 3.91
C GLN A 23 -8.14 -0.07 3.75
N GLU A 24 -7.31 -0.90 3.13
CA GLU A 24 -5.89 -0.60 2.87
C GLU A 24 -5.77 0.44 1.75
N MET A 25 -6.56 0.30 0.68
CA MET A 25 -6.62 1.29 -0.40
C MET A 25 -6.97 2.68 0.15
N LYS A 26 -7.97 2.74 1.05
CA LYS A 26 -8.41 3.99 1.66
C LYS A 26 -7.30 4.64 2.48
N VAL A 27 -6.63 3.89 3.36
CA VAL A 27 -5.53 4.40 4.18
C VAL A 27 -4.39 4.91 3.29
N LEU A 28 -3.95 4.13 2.30
CA LEU A 28 -2.90 4.54 1.36
C LEU A 28 -3.31 5.81 0.59
N SER A 29 -4.54 5.87 0.11
CA SER A 29 -5.05 7.03 -0.65
C SER A 29 -5.06 8.30 0.19
N GLU A 30 -5.63 8.23 1.38
CA GLU A 30 -5.75 9.38 2.28
C GLU A 30 -4.38 9.87 2.74
N GLU A 31 -3.51 8.95 3.20
CA GLU A 31 -2.22 9.31 3.78
C GLU A 31 -1.22 9.80 2.73
N LEU A 32 -1.26 9.26 1.51
CA LEU A 32 -0.42 9.75 0.42
C LEU A 32 -1.00 11.00 -0.27
N ALA A 33 -2.28 11.32 -0.08
CA ALA A 33 -2.86 12.57 -0.54
C ALA A 33 -2.55 13.76 0.38
N ARG A 34 -2.15 13.52 1.64
CA ARG A 34 -1.72 14.61 2.56
C ARG A 34 -0.41 15.23 2.11
N THR A 35 -0.43 16.54 1.89
CA THR A 35 0.71 17.30 1.33
C THR A 35 1.74 17.67 2.39
N GLY A 36 1.31 17.97 3.62
CA GLY A 36 2.15 18.56 4.66
C GLY A 36 2.36 20.06 4.49
N VAL A 37 1.58 20.69 3.62
CA VAL A 37 1.59 22.14 3.39
C VAL A 37 0.17 22.64 3.64
N LYS A 38 0.06 23.65 4.51
CA LYS A 38 -1.22 24.24 4.87
C LYS A 38 -1.97 24.74 3.64
N ASP A 39 -3.27 24.47 3.58
CA ASP A 39 -4.18 24.90 2.51
C ASP A 39 -3.81 24.36 1.11
N GLN A 40 -2.91 23.37 1.02
CA GLN A 40 -2.51 22.72 -0.24
C GLN A 40 -3.14 21.33 -0.35
N TYR A 41 -3.93 21.12 -1.42
CA TYR A 41 -4.60 19.85 -1.69
C TYR A 41 -4.50 19.44 -3.16
N TYR A 42 -4.62 18.14 -3.42
CA TYR A 42 -4.82 17.64 -4.79
C TYR A 42 -6.26 17.90 -5.24
N THR A 43 -6.46 18.30 -6.50
CA THR A 43 -7.77 18.68 -7.06
C THR A 43 -8.84 17.60 -6.87
N GLU A 44 -8.50 16.35 -7.18
CA GLU A 44 -9.40 15.19 -7.14
C GLU A 44 -9.47 14.51 -5.77
N CYS A 45 -8.58 14.85 -4.84
CA CYS A 45 -8.47 14.18 -3.54
C CYS A 45 -8.06 15.18 -2.46
N LYS A 46 -9.06 15.86 -1.89
CA LYS A 46 -8.86 16.85 -0.83
C LYS A 46 -8.85 16.16 0.53
N VAL A 47 -7.67 16.09 1.14
CA VAL A 47 -7.48 15.48 2.46
C VAL A 47 -6.92 16.53 3.42
N PRO A 48 -7.75 17.16 4.27
CA PRO A 48 -7.34 18.24 5.15
C PRO A 48 -6.68 17.75 6.45
N GLY A 49 -5.83 18.60 7.02
CA GLY A 49 -5.27 18.49 8.37
C GLY A 49 -4.18 17.43 8.57
N GLY A 50 -3.71 17.37 9.82
CA GLY A 50 -2.76 16.40 10.35
C GLY A 50 -1.34 16.57 9.84
N PRO A 51 -0.34 15.98 10.52
CA PRO A 51 0.98 15.87 9.92
C PRO A 51 0.89 14.98 8.69
N SER A 52 1.65 15.33 7.65
CA SER A 52 1.98 14.40 6.57
C SER A 52 3.02 13.40 7.05
N PHE A 53 3.04 12.21 6.45
CA PHE A 53 4.03 11.18 6.77
C PHE A 53 5.10 11.09 5.69
N LEU A 54 6.36 11.20 6.12
CA LEU A 54 7.53 10.86 5.32
C LEU A 54 8.02 9.47 5.72
N VAL A 55 7.72 8.45 4.91
CA VAL A 55 8.18 7.09 5.16
C VAL A 55 9.61 6.93 4.65
N TYR A 56 10.58 7.03 5.55
CA TYR A 56 12.00 6.91 5.23
C TYR A 56 12.34 5.46 4.86
N TYR A 57 12.86 5.27 3.65
CA TYR A 57 13.00 3.99 2.92
C TYR A 57 11.73 3.38 2.34
N GLY A 58 10.58 4.07 2.36
CA GLY A 58 9.36 3.59 1.70
C GLY A 58 9.55 3.16 0.23
N PRO A 59 10.20 3.97 -0.64
CA PRO A 59 10.47 3.56 -2.01
C PRO A 59 11.36 2.32 -2.11
N ALA A 60 12.35 2.18 -1.22
CA ALA A 60 13.25 1.03 -1.23
C ALA A 60 12.53 -0.26 -0.81
N LEU A 61 11.64 -0.19 0.17
CA LEU A 61 10.78 -1.30 0.58
C LEU A 61 9.94 -1.81 -0.60
N ILE A 62 9.35 -0.91 -1.38
CA ILE A 62 8.54 -1.31 -2.53
C ILE A 62 9.41 -1.85 -3.68
N HIS A 63 10.48 -1.14 -4.05
CA HIS A 63 11.36 -1.57 -5.16
C HIS A 63 12.01 -2.93 -4.94
N GLN A 64 12.37 -3.27 -3.70
CA GLN A 64 12.94 -4.59 -3.40
C GLN A 64 11.93 -5.73 -3.51
N ASN A 65 10.63 -5.40 -3.56
CA ASN A 65 9.54 -6.37 -3.53
C ASN A 65 8.54 -6.15 -4.68
N CYS A 66 8.99 -5.59 -5.82
CA CYS A 66 8.14 -5.36 -6.98
C CYS A 66 8.37 -6.38 -8.12
N HIS A 67 8.83 -7.58 -7.78
CA HIS A 67 9.16 -8.64 -8.75
C HIS A 67 7.92 -9.31 -9.36
N SER A 68 6.82 -9.32 -8.62
CA SER A 68 5.53 -9.83 -9.05
C SER A 68 4.41 -8.88 -8.62
N LEU A 69 3.23 -9.02 -9.22
CA LEU A 69 2.06 -8.23 -8.83
C LEU A 69 1.64 -8.51 -7.38
N GLU A 70 1.75 -9.77 -6.95
CA GLU A 70 1.44 -10.22 -5.59
C GLU A 70 2.41 -9.61 -4.57
N ASP A 71 3.73 -9.65 -4.84
CA ASP A 71 4.73 -9.04 -3.96
C ASP A 71 4.52 -7.53 -3.87
N LEU A 72 4.21 -6.88 -4.99
CA LEU A 72 3.96 -5.45 -5.04
C LEU A 72 2.72 -5.08 -4.19
N ALA A 73 1.64 -5.84 -4.31
CA ALA A 73 0.44 -5.66 -3.50
C ALA A 73 0.72 -5.89 -2.00
N LEU A 74 1.48 -6.94 -1.65
CA LEU A 74 1.91 -7.19 -0.28
C LEU A 74 2.79 -6.07 0.28
N ALA A 75 3.72 -5.54 -0.51
CA ALA A 75 4.54 -4.40 -0.11
C ALA A 75 3.70 -3.13 0.13
N MET A 76 2.69 -2.88 -0.72
CA MET A 76 1.73 -1.79 -0.51
C MET A 76 0.87 -2.00 0.74
N LEU A 77 0.45 -3.24 1.03
CA LEU A 77 -0.27 -3.59 2.25
C LEU A 77 0.58 -3.30 3.48
N VAL A 78 1.86 -3.71 3.50
CA VAL A 78 2.79 -3.41 4.59
C VAL A 78 2.92 -1.90 4.78
N LEU A 79 3.08 -1.13 3.70
CA LEU A 79 3.15 0.33 3.75
C LEU A 79 1.86 0.96 4.30
N GLY A 80 0.69 0.50 3.83
CA GLY A 80 -0.62 0.95 4.30
C GLY A 80 -0.81 0.71 5.79
N ARG A 81 -0.37 -0.45 6.29
CA ARG A 81 -0.41 -0.79 7.72
C ARG A 81 0.50 0.08 8.57
N VAL A 82 1.70 0.39 8.08
CA VAL A 82 2.61 1.33 8.75
C VAL A 82 1.97 2.73 8.83
N LEU A 83 1.39 3.22 7.73
CA LEU A 83 0.72 4.53 7.71
C LEU A 83 -0.52 4.57 8.61
N GLY A 84 -1.33 3.52 8.61
CA GLY A 84 -2.48 3.39 9.50
C GLY A 84 -2.09 3.34 10.97
N ALA A 85 -0.99 2.67 11.31
CA ALA A 85 -0.44 2.69 12.67
C ALA A 85 0.14 4.06 13.04
N ALA A 86 0.85 4.72 12.12
CA ALA A 86 1.35 6.07 12.32
C ALA A 86 0.19 7.01 12.63
N ARG A 87 -0.93 6.91 11.91
CA ARG A 87 -2.10 7.73 12.15
C ARG A 87 -2.72 7.55 13.54
N LYS A 88 -2.57 6.38 14.18
CA LYS A 88 -2.98 6.16 15.58
C LYS A 88 -2.07 6.89 16.57
N LEU A 89 -0.78 6.97 16.29
CA LEU A 89 0.21 7.68 17.13
C LEU A 89 0.21 9.19 16.91
N TRP A 90 -0.08 9.63 15.68
CA TRP A 90 -0.22 11.02 15.28
C TRP A 90 -1.60 11.26 14.64
N PRO A 91 -2.66 11.40 15.46
CA PRO A 91 -4.00 11.69 14.98
C PRO A 91 -4.04 12.94 14.09
N VAL A 92 -5.06 13.03 13.22
CA VAL A 92 -5.28 14.25 12.43
C VAL A 92 -5.68 15.38 13.36
N GLN A 93 -4.91 16.46 13.33
CA GLN A 93 -5.22 17.71 14.02
C GLN A 93 -5.03 18.87 13.05
N SER A 94 -5.90 19.87 13.10
CA SER A 94 -5.92 21.00 12.15
C SER A 94 -4.70 21.92 12.31
N ASP A 95 -4.15 22.01 13.52
CA ASP A 95 -2.94 22.76 13.84
C ASP A 95 -1.65 22.10 13.30
N CYS A 96 -1.70 20.81 12.97
CA CYS A 96 -0.55 20.06 12.44
C CYS A 96 -0.46 20.03 10.89
N GLU A 97 -1.29 20.75 10.15
CA GLU A 97 -1.37 20.65 8.67
C GLU A 97 -0.07 21.03 7.92
N ALA A 98 0.80 21.81 8.56
CA ALA A 98 2.11 22.22 8.03
C ALA A 98 3.29 21.46 8.67
N SER A 99 3.02 20.30 9.28
CA SER A 99 4.04 19.47 9.92
C SER A 99 4.23 18.16 9.17
N THR A 100 5.40 17.55 9.35
CA THR A 100 5.75 16.27 8.76
C THR A 100 6.36 15.38 9.82
N VAL A 101 5.88 14.15 9.89
CA VAL A 101 6.42 13.11 10.76
C VAL A 101 7.20 12.11 9.90
N THR A 102 8.44 11.84 10.28
CA THR A 102 9.29 10.85 9.62
C THR A 102 9.10 9.48 10.25
N ILE A 103 8.75 8.48 9.45
CA ILE A 103 8.61 7.10 9.88
C ILE A 103 9.75 6.28 9.29
N GLN A 104 10.66 5.81 10.13
CA GLN A 104 11.79 4.99 9.71
C GLN A 104 11.37 3.52 9.56
N VAL A 105 11.50 2.97 8.35
CA VAL A 105 11.21 1.56 8.04
C VAL A 105 12.46 0.79 7.59
N SER A 106 13.63 1.13 8.14
CA SER A 106 14.92 0.54 7.77
C SER A 106 14.97 -0.97 8.01
N GLU A 107 14.41 -1.46 9.13
CA GLU A 107 14.36 -2.89 9.42
C GLU A 107 13.50 -3.66 8.43
N LEU A 108 12.33 -3.15 8.05
CA LEU A 108 11.47 -3.77 7.04
C LEU A 108 12.18 -3.91 5.69
N LYS A 109 12.96 -2.90 5.27
CA LYS A 109 13.74 -2.94 4.02
C LYS A 109 14.76 -4.12 3.99
N SER A 110 15.25 -4.55 5.15
CA SER A 110 16.24 -5.63 5.24
C SER A 110 15.64 -7.04 5.28
N LYS A 111 14.31 -7.16 5.31
CA LYS A 111 13.59 -8.42 5.47
C LYS A 111 12.81 -8.74 4.21
N SER A 112 12.63 -10.02 3.93
CA SER A 112 11.71 -10.46 2.88
C SER A 112 10.26 -10.23 3.29
N LEU A 113 9.35 -10.04 2.34
CA LEU A 113 7.92 -9.92 2.65
C LEU A 113 7.37 -11.11 3.41
N LEU A 114 7.88 -12.32 3.16
CA LEU A 114 7.50 -13.53 3.89
C LEU A 114 7.90 -13.48 5.37
N GLU A 115 9.05 -12.89 5.69
CA GLU A 115 9.46 -12.68 7.09
C GLU A 115 8.68 -11.57 7.78
N ILE A 116 8.24 -10.55 7.02
CA ILE A 116 7.44 -9.43 7.55
C ILE A 116 6.00 -9.87 7.82
N THR A 117 5.40 -10.57 6.86
CA THR A 117 3.97 -10.96 6.88
C THR A 117 3.73 -12.33 7.52
N GLY A 118 4.74 -13.19 7.56
CA GLY A 118 4.65 -14.52 8.16
C GLY A 118 4.96 -14.53 9.66
N ALA A 119 4.70 -15.67 10.29
CA ALA A 119 5.24 -15.95 11.62
C ALA A 119 6.76 -16.21 11.46
N PRO A 120 7.64 -15.47 12.17
CA PRO A 120 9.08 -15.70 12.09
C PRO A 120 9.37 -17.17 12.42
N ALA A 121 10.02 -17.89 11.50
CA ALA A 121 10.19 -19.34 11.57
C ALA A 121 10.96 -19.83 12.82
N ALA A 122 11.66 -18.92 13.53
CA ALA A 122 12.51 -19.25 14.67
C ALA A 122 11.97 -18.76 16.02
N ASP A 123 11.05 -17.79 16.07
CA ASP A 123 10.57 -17.22 17.34
C ASP A 123 9.15 -16.64 17.23
N THR A 124 8.20 -17.39 17.80
CA THR A 124 6.77 -17.03 17.84
C THR A 124 6.42 -15.80 18.70
N ARG A 125 7.40 -15.22 19.41
CA ARG A 125 7.13 -14.15 20.39
C ARG A 125 7.58 -12.78 19.93
N GLN A 126 8.10 -12.66 18.72
CA GLN A 126 8.45 -11.36 18.16
C GLN A 126 7.26 -10.72 17.47
N VAL A 127 7.11 -9.41 17.64
CA VAL A 127 6.06 -8.62 17.00
C VAL A 127 6.65 -7.36 16.40
N TRP A 128 6.12 -6.98 15.24
CA TRP A 128 6.41 -5.69 14.64
C TRP A 128 5.69 -4.61 15.41
N ILE A 129 6.40 -3.53 15.74
CA ILE A 129 5.81 -2.36 16.37
C ILE A 129 6.29 -1.08 15.68
N LEU A 130 5.41 -0.08 15.67
CA LEU A 130 5.77 1.30 15.41
C LEU A 130 5.87 2.02 16.76
N ILE A 131 7.04 2.54 17.09
CA ILE A 131 7.27 3.33 18.29
C ILE A 131 7.35 4.80 17.91
N ARG A 132 6.65 5.67 18.65
CA ARG A 132 6.83 7.12 18.56
C ARG A 132 8.10 7.50 19.31
N GLN A 133 9.13 7.98 18.64
CA GLN A 133 10.38 8.41 19.30
C GLN A 133 10.26 9.82 19.87
N ASN A 134 9.64 10.73 19.12
CA ASN A 134 9.35 12.10 19.52
C ASN A 134 8.09 12.60 18.78
N ASP A 135 7.84 13.90 18.74
CA ASP A 135 6.66 14.45 18.07
C ASP A 135 6.70 14.37 16.54
N ASN A 136 7.90 14.29 15.95
CA ASN A 136 8.13 14.31 14.51
C ASN A 136 8.77 13.03 13.97
N ASP A 137 9.09 12.05 14.82
CA ASP A 137 9.78 10.82 14.41
C ASP A 137 9.18 9.56 15.02
N GLY A 138 9.06 8.53 14.18
CA GLY A 138 8.71 7.17 14.54
C GLY A 138 9.65 6.15 13.93
N THR A 139 9.73 4.96 14.51
CA THR A 139 10.52 3.86 13.95
C THR A 139 9.75 2.55 14.03
N VAL A 140 9.73 1.83 12.90
CA VAL A 140 9.22 0.46 12.83
C VAL A 140 10.36 -0.50 13.12
N MET A 141 10.15 -1.38 14.09
CA MET A 141 11.14 -2.37 14.52
C MET A 141 10.49 -3.65 15.02
N LEU A 142 11.25 -4.74 14.96
CA LEU A 142 10.86 -6.03 15.51
C LEU A 142 11.29 -6.13 16.97
N ARG A 143 10.35 -6.43 17.88
CA ARG A 143 10.63 -6.56 19.32
C ARG A 143 10.10 -7.86 19.89
N GLN A 144 10.69 -8.31 20.99
CA GLN A 144 10.10 -9.39 21.76
C GLN A 144 8.81 -8.89 22.42
N ALA A 145 7.79 -9.74 22.48
CA ALA A 145 6.52 -9.41 23.14
C ALA A 145 6.72 -9.04 24.62
N SER A 146 7.74 -9.59 25.28
CA SER A 146 8.13 -9.22 26.65
C SER A 146 8.54 -7.75 26.77
N ASP A 147 9.15 -7.18 25.73
CA ASP A 147 9.64 -5.80 25.74
C ASP A 147 8.48 -4.80 25.73
N LEU A 148 7.30 -5.20 25.26
CA LEU A 148 6.11 -4.34 25.25
C LEU A 148 5.68 -3.95 26.66
N ASN A 149 5.86 -4.83 27.65
CA ASN A 149 5.57 -4.51 29.04
C ASN A 149 6.47 -3.40 29.56
N TYR A 150 7.76 -3.41 29.16
CA TYR A 150 8.69 -2.35 29.49
C TYR A 150 8.28 -1.03 28.84
N LEU A 151 8.00 -1.03 27.54
CA LEU A 151 7.54 0.15 26.80
C LEU A 151 6.26 0.74 27.40
N PHE A 152 5.32 -0.11 27.80
CA PHE A 152 4.10 0.31 28.48
C PHE A 152 4.40 0.93 29.86
N SER A 153 5.25 0.27 30.66
CA SER A 153 5.63 0.77 31.99
C SER A 153 6.42 2.09 31.96
N SER A 154 7.17 2.35 30.89
CA SER A 154 7.91 3.60 30.71
C SER A 154 7.06 4.73 30.11
N GLY A 155 5.78 4.47 29.80
CA GLY A 155 4.88 5.44 29.16
C GLY A 155 5.19 5.69 27.68
N GLN A 156 6.00 4.83 27.04
CA GLN A 156 6.30 4.96 25.62
C GLN A 156 5.06 4.66 24.79
N GLN A 157 4.73 5.54 23.85
CA GLN A 157 3.65 5.30 22.90
C GLN A 157 4.12 4.40 21.74
N PHE A 158 3.41 3.30 21.52
CA PHE A 158 3.66 2.39 20.41
C PHE A 158 2.36 1.77 19.90
N VAL A 159 2.42 1.22 18.69
CA VAL A 159 1.34 0.44 18.07
C VAL A 159 1.91 -0.87 17.56
N VAL A 160 1.27 -1.99 17.91
CA VAL A 160 1.59 -3.30 17.33
C VAL A 160 1.07 -3.36 15.90
N LEU A 161 1.94 -3.76 14.98
CA LEU A 161 1.66 -3.92 13.57
C LEU A 161 1.31 -5.37 13.30
N ASP A 162 0.11 -5.59 12.77
CA ASP A 162 -0.32 -6.87 12.26
C ASP A 162 -0.35 -6.85 10.73
N PHE A 163 0.59 -7.58 10.13
CA PHE A 163 0.70 -7.79 8.69
C PHE A 163 0.08 -9.13 8.24
N CYS A 164 -0.36 -9.99 9.17
CA CYS A 164 -0.91 -11.33 8.90
C CYS A 164 -2.38 -11.30 8.44
N SER A 165 -2.96 -10.14 8.19
CA SER A 165 -4.35 -10.04 7.72
C SER A 165 -4.52 -10.77 6.38
N ARG A 166 -5.62 -11.52 6.24
CA ARG A 166 -5.99 -12.32 5.06
C ARG A 166 -5.56 -11.62 3.76
N SER A 167 -4.48 -12.12 3.17
CA SER A 167 -4.09 -11.71 1.83
C SER A 167 -5.24 -12.09 0.88
N PRO A 168 -5.71 -11.20 0.01
CA PRO A 168 -6.73 -11.52 -0.98
C PRO A 168 -6.30 -12.67 -1.92
N PHE A 169 -4.98 -12.92 -2.02
CA PHE A 169 -4.40 -14.00 -2.82
C PHE A 169 -4.34 -15.35 -2.11
N LEU A 170 -4.45 -15.36 -0.77
CA LEU A 170 -4.49 -16.58 0.01
C LEU A 170 -5.94 -16.88 0.39
N ILE A 171 -6.65 -17.50 -0.55
CA ILE A 171 -7.88 -18.21 -0.22
C ILE A 171 -7.44 -19.35 0.71
N GLU A 172 -7.70 -19.21 2.00
CA GLU A 172 -7.68 -20.34 2.92
C GLU A 172 -8.79 -21.27 2.42
N ASP A 173 -8.41 -22.43 1.87
CA ASP A 173 -9.38 -23.48 1.67
C ASP A 173 -9.90 -23.92 3.06
N ASP A 174 -11.13 -24.45 3.15
CA ASP A 174 -11.75 -24.87 4.43
C ASP A 174 -10.89 -25.89 5.23
N ASN A 175 -9.83 -26.42 4.62
CA ASN A 175 -8.86 -27.32 5.24
C ASN A 175 -7.61 -26.62 5.80
N GLY A 176 -7.55 -25.28 5.78
CA GLY A 176 -6.41 -24.49 6.27
C GLY A 176 -5.13 -24.64 5.43
N ARG A 177 -5.23 -25.17 4.20
CA ARG A 177 -4.11 -25.19 3.25
C ARG A 177 -4.13 -23.92 2.42
N ARG A 178 -3.08 -23.12 2.56
CA ARG A 178 -2.83 -21.98 1.69
C ARG A 178 -2.51 -22.48 0.27
N ARG A 179 -3.46 -22.36 -0.65
CA ARG A 179 -3.20 -22.55 -2.09
C ARG A 179 -3.03 -21.18 -2.73
N SER A 180 -1.85 -20.89 -3.28
CA SER A 180 -1.72 -19.75 -4.17
C SER A 180 -2.60 -19.99 -5.40
N ARG A 181 -3.33 -18.95 -5.83
CA ARG A 181 -4.01 -18.93 -7.12
C ARG A 181 -2.94 -19.01 -8.22
N THR A 182 -2.51 -20.21 -8.54
CA THR A 182 -1.56 -20.42 -9.63
C THR A 182 -2.23 -20.01 -10.94
N ALA A 183 -1.50 -19.24 -11.75
CA ALA A 183 -1.92 -18.66 -13.04
C ALA A 183 -2.51 -19.69 -14.06
N SER A 184 -2.44 -20.98 -13.75
CA SER A 184 -3.09 -22.08 -14.47
C SER A 184 -4.62 -21.97 -14.54
N GLU A 185 -5.30 -21.40 -13.54
CA GLU A 185 -6.77 -21.27 -13.58
C GLU A 185 -7.24 -20.08 -14.44
N GLU A 186 -6.47 -18.98 -14.51
CA GLU A 186 -6.85 -17.84 -15.35
C GLU A 186 -6.64 -18.12 -16.86
N SER A 187 -5.68 -18.99 -17.20
CA SER A 187 -5.51 -19.48 -18.58
C SER A 187 -6.67 -20.37 -19.05
N ALA A 188 -7.31 -21.11 -18.14
CA ALA A 188 -8.47 -21.93 -18.47
C ALA A 188 -9.74 -21.08 -18.69
N ALA A 189 -9.91 -19.99 -17.95
CA ALA A 189 -11.06 -19.08 -18.10
C ALA A 189 -11.02 -18.27 -19.42
N LYS A 190 -9.83 -17.89 -19.92
CA LYS A 190 -9.69 -17.16 -21.20
C LYS A 190 -9.85 -18.04 -22.45
N LYS A 191 -9.93 -19.37 -22.33
CA LYS A 191 -10.12 -20.30 -23.47
C LYS A 191 -11.59 -20.62 -23.80
N ALA A 192 -12.54 -20.08 -23.05
CA ALA A 192 -13.97 -20.30 -23.25
C ALA A 192 -14.70 -19.04 -23.73
N THR A 193 -14.25 -18.43 -24.84
CA THR A 193 -15.04 -17.43 -25.58
C THR A 193 -15.43 -18.01 -26.94
N PRO A 194 -16.70 -18.35 -27.19
CA PRO A 194 -17.15 -18.80 -28.50
C PRO A 194 -17.13 -17.65 -29.51
N ALA A 195 -16.62 -17.94 -30.70
CA ALA A 195 -16.53 -17.03 -31.83
C ALA A 195 -17.91 -16.45 -32.22
N ALA A 196 -18.16 -15.20 -31.84
CA ALA A 196 -19.30 -14.43 -32.31
C ALA A 196 -18.98 -13.75 -33.65
N LYS A 197 -19.75 -14.13 -34.66
CA LYS A 197 -19.83 -13.63 -36.03
C LYS A 197 -19.49 -12.14 -36.21
N ALA A 198 -18.54 -11.88 -37.10
CA ALA A 198 -18.30 -10.58 -37.72
C ALA A 198 -19.56 -10.07 -38.43
N LYS A 199 -20.06 -8.90 -38.00
CA LYS A 199 -21.06 -8.12 -38.72
C LYS A 199 -20.36 -6.86 -39.23
N ALA A 200 -20.48 -6.63 -40.54
CA ALA A 200 -19.81 -5.59 -41.30
C ALA A 200 -20.04 -4.18 -40.74
N SER A 201 -18.97 -3.41 -40.64
CA SER A 201 -19.01 -1.97 -40.37
C SER A 201 -19.40 -1.18 -41.64
N PRO A 202 -20.25 -0.16 -41.53
CA PRO A 202 -20.59 0.73 -42.63
C PRO A 202 -19.44 1.71 -42.95
N GLN A 203 -19.19 1.93 -44.24
CA GLN A 203 -18.29 2.96 -44.77
C GLN A 203 -18.77 4.35 -44.32
N VAL A 204 -17.95 5.05 -43.54
CA VAL A 204 -18.12 6.47 -43.25
C VAL A 204 -17.55 7.26 -44.41
N GLN A 205 -18.43 7.98 -45.11
CA GLN A 205 -18.10 8.84 -46.24
C GLN A 205 -17.45 10.13 -45.73
N ALA A 206 -16.26 10.46 -46.26
CA ALA A 206 -15.52 11.65 -45.85
C ALA A 206 -16.23 12.94 -46.31
N PRO A 207 -16.26 14.00 -45.47
CA PRO A 207 -16.81 15.29 -45.86
C PRO A 207 -15.89 16.04 -46.85
N PRO A 208 -16.46 16.83 -47.78
CA PRO A 208 -15.70 17.55 -48.79
C PRO A 208 -14.91 18.75 -48.22
N PRO A 209 -13.82 19.15 -48.90
CA PRO A 209 -12.96 20.25 -48.45
C PRO A 209 -13.63 21.62 -48.60
N ALA A 210 -13.44 22.48 -47.59
CA ALA A 210 -13.95 23.85 -47.55
C ALA A 210 -13.24 24.73 -48.60
N MET A 211 -14.02 25.53 -49.33
CA MET A 211 -13.50 26.51 -50.30
C MET A 211 -12.88 27.72 -49.59
N PRO A 212 -11.82 28.32 -50.15
CA PRO A 212 -11.23 29.55 -49.64
C PRO A 212 -12.10 30.76 -50.03
N THR A 213 -12.55 31.51 -49.02
CA THR A 213 -13.08 32.86 -49.18
C THR A 213 -11.94 33.85 -49.44
N LYS A 214 -12.10 34.64 -50.51
CA LYS A 214 -11.24 35.77 -50.88
C LYS A 214 -11.42 36.97 -49.97
#